data_AF-A0A350BTX1-F1
#
_entry.id   AF-A0A350BTX1-F1
#
_cell.length_a   1.000
_cell.length_b   1.000
_cell.length_c   1.000
_cell.angle_alpha   90.00
_cell.angle_beta   90.00
_cell.angle_gamma   90.00
#
_symmetry.space_group_name_H-M   'P 1'
#
loop_
_entity.id
_entity.type
_entity.pdbx_description
1 polymer ?
#
loop_
_entity_poly.entity_id
_entity_poly.type
_entity_poly.pdbx_seq_one_letter_code
_entity_poly.pdbx_strand_id
1 'polypeptide(L)'
;MKYIITLSLSLFLLVFVNSCKDKPEVEAEPMATWDVIQQNILNTKCISCHVAGSSQANQSNLILTSDVAYAMLIDKTPHNTAAALDGYKLIGTAGLESLSKSFFWEKVNAPNQEHFYEDHPEYGEIMPPGAIPLTNGEIEFIGQWIVAGAPKTSEVASISLLDDDSYFILDTTFHVLAPPSSGV
;
A
#
# COMPACT_ATOMS: atom_id res chain seq x y z
N MET A 1 -91.72 22.27 3.41
CA MET A 1 -91.14 23.59 3.09
C MET A 1 -89.62 23.47 3.00
N LYS A 2 -89.08 23.83 1.83
CA LYS A 2 -87.74 24.39 1.54
C LYS A 2 -86.46 23.62 1.95
N TYR A 3 -85.86 23.07 0.90
CA TYR A 3 -84.45 22.75 0.65
C TYR A 3 -83.47 23.89 0.99
N ILE A 4 -82.30 23.54 1.57
CA ILE A 4 -80.99 24.23 1.41
C ILE A 4 -79.87 23.19 1.71
N ILE A 5 -79.44 22.39 0.72
CA ILE A 5 -78.13 22.44 0.02
C ILE A 5 -77.07 23.36 0.65
N THR A 6 -76.03 22.77 1.23
CA THR A 6 -74.67 23.35 1.23
C THR A 6 -73.65 22.27 0.89
N LEU A 7 -73.13 22.39 -0.33
CA LEU A 7 -72.07 21.63 -0.97
C LEU A 7 -70.72 22.08 -0.40
N SER A 8 -70.06 21.26 0.42
CA SER A 8 -68.65 21.44 0.77
C SER A 8 -67.81 20.46 -0.06
N LEU A 9 -67.39 20.92 -1.23
CA LEU A 9 -66.47 20.22 -2.12
C LEU A 9 -65.07 20.22 -1.50
N SER A 10 -64.78 19.25 -0.63
CA SER A 10 -63.41 19.01 -0.17
C SER A 10 -62.69 18.18 -1.24
N LEU A 11 -61.90 18.89 -2.05
CA LEU A 11 -60.99 18.32 -3.05
C LEU A 11 -59.93 17.48 -2.32
N PHE A 12 -60.18 16.17 -2.19
CA PHE A 12 -59.18 15.22 -1.72
C PHE A 12 -58.15 15.04 -2.85
N LEU A 13 -57.05 15.78 -2.73
CA LEU A 13 -55.88 15.66 -3.59
C LEU A 13 -55.23 14.31 -3.30
N LEU A 14 -55.48 13.31 -4.16
CA LEU A 14 -54.76 12.04 -4.20
C LEU A 14 -53.31 12.32 -4.60
N VAL A 15 -52.45 12.54 -3.60
CA VAL A 15 -51.00 12.54 -3.78
C VAL A 15 -50.57 11.08 -3.91
N PHE A 16 -50.43 10.61 -5.15
CA PHE A 16 -49.71 9.39 -5.45
C PHE A 16 -48.22 9.63 -5.17
N VAL A 17 -47.78 9.23 -3.97
CA VAL A 17 -46.35 9.06 -3.70
C VAL A 17 -45.84 7.90 -4.53
N ASN A 18 -45.23 8.21 -5.67
CA ASN A 18 -44.37 7.25 -6.36
C ASN A 18 -43.17 6.99 -5.46
N SER A 19 -43.21 5.87 -4.76
CA SER A 19 -42.05 5.29 -4.09
C SER A 19 -41.03 4.92 -5.16
N CYS A 20 -40.16 5.86 -5.54
CA CYS A 20 -38.89 5.50 -6.16
C CYS A 20 -38.19 4.58 -5.16
N LYS A 21 -38.06 3.30 -5.53
CA LYS A 21 -37.12 2.41 -4.88
C LYS A 21 -35.75 2.95 -5.23
N ASP A 22 -35.18 3.75 -4.34
CA ASP A 22 -33.73 3.97 -4.34
C ASP A 22 -33.11 2.57 -4.29
N LYS A 23 -32.42 2.22 -5.38
CA LYS A 23 -31.60 1.03 -5.42
C LYS A 23 -30.59 1.21 -4.29
N PRO A 24 -30.47 0.28 -3.33
CA PRO A 24 -29.44 0.42 -2.32
C PRO A 24 -28.10 0.52 -3.05
N GLU A 25 -27.41 1.62 -2.84
CA GLU A 25 -25.99 1.74 -3.14
C GLU A 25 -25.34 0.61 -2.36
N VAL A 26 -24.84 -0.39 -3.09
CA VAL A 26 -24.08 -1.47 -2.47
C VAL A 26 -22.77 -0.82 -2.08
N GLU A 27 -22.68 -0.36 -0.83
CA GLU A 27 -21.40 -0.01 -0.21
C GLU A 27 -20.48 -1.22 -0.42
N ALA A 28 -19.40 -1.01 -1.17
CA ALA A 28 -18.42 -2.06 -1.40
C ALA A 28 -17.87 -2.49 -0.04
N GLU A 29 -17.89 -3.80 0.23
CA GLU A 29 -17.27 -4.36 1.43
C GLU A 29 -15.81 -3.86 1.53
N PRO A 30 -15.37 -3.35 2.69
CA PRO A 30 -14.01 -2.87 2.86
C PRO A 30 -13.01 -3.98 2.53
N MET A 31 -12.12 -3.73 1.57
CA MET A 31 -11.08 -4.70 1.18
C MET A 31 -9.95 -4.68 2.22
N ALA A 32 -9.41 -5.85 2.56
CA ALA A 32 -8.23 -5.91 3.42
C ALA A 32 -7.06 -5.18 2.73
N THR A 33 -6.24 -4.47 3.52
CA THR A 33 -5.10 -3.73 2.97
C THR A 33 -4.13 -4.65 2.23
N TRP A 34 -3.93 -5.88 2.72
CA TRP A 34 -3.14 -6.89 2.03
C TRP A 34 -3.69 -7.24 0.65
N ASP A 35 -5.02 -7.34 0.48
CA ASP A 35 -5.62 -7.66 -0.81
C ASP A 35 -5.36 -6.56 -1.83
N VAL A 36 -5.35 -5.30 -1.39
CA VAL A 36 -4.95 -4.15 -2.21
C VAL A 36 -3.46 -4.20 -2.56
N ILE A 37 -2.59 -4.49 -1.59
CA ILE A 37 -1.14 -4.68 -1.83
C ILE A 37 -0.91 -5.76 -2.89
N GLN A 38 -1.57 -6.91 -2.75
CA GLN A 38 -1.43 -8.00 -3.70
C GLN A 38 -1.92 -7.60 -5.10
N GLN A 39 -3.13 -7.05 -5.20
CA GLN A 39 -3.78 -6.77 -6.48
C GLN A 39 -3.17 -5.59 -7.22
N ASN A 40 -2.89 -4.50 -6.51
CA ASN A 40 -2.56 -3.22 -7.13
C ASN A 40 -1.04 -2.98 -7.20
N ILE A 41 -0.26 -3.63 -6.34
CA ILE A 41 1.20 -3.43 -6.26
C ILE A 41 1.96 -4.70 -6.69
N LEU A 42 1.79 -5.81 -5.98
CA LEU A 42 2.61 -7.01 -6.25
C LEU A 42 2.31 -7.60 -7.63
N ASN A 43 1.03 -7.74 -7.97
CA ASN A 43 0.61 -8.30 -9.27
C ASN A 43 1.05 -7.46 -10.47
N THR A 44 1.13 -6.15 -10.28
CA THR A 44 1.37 -5.19 -11.36
C THR A 44 2.87 -4.89 -11.53
N LYS A 45 3.64 -4.88 -10.43
CA LYS A 45 5.02 -4.39 -10.42
C LYS A 45 6.08 -5.41 -10.01
N CYS A 46 5.69 -6.53 -9.39
CA CYS A 46 6.67 -7.46 -8.80
C CYS A 46 6.69 -8.84 -9.46
N ILE A 47 5.53 -9.39 -9.85
CA ILE A 47 5.42 -10.79 -10.32
C ILE A 47 6.20 -11.06 -11.60
N SER A 48 6.40 -10.06 -12.47
CA SER A 48 7.20 -10.22 -13.70
C SER A 48 8.61 -10.77 -13.42
N CYS A 49 9.18 -10.46 -12.25
CA CYS A 49 10.46 -10.97 -11.77
C CYS A 49 10.33 -11.96 -10.59
N HIS A 50 9.23 -11.94 -9.84
CA HIS A 50 9.01 -12.78 -8.66
C HIS A 50 7.91 -13.84 -8.88
N VAL A 51 8.01 -14.57 -9.98
CA VAL A 51 7.16 -15.72 -10.33
C VAL A 51 7.96 -17.01 -10.32
N ALA A 52 7.32 -18.15 -10.02
CA ALA A 52 7.96 -19.46 -10.02
C ALA A 52 8.72 -19.72 -11.34
N GLY A 53 9.99 -20.15 -11.22
CA GLY A 53 10.86 -20.43 -12.37
C GLY A 53 11.63 -19.23 -12.94
N SER A 54 11.30 -18.00 -12.54
CA SER A 54 12.10 -16.82 -12.90
C SER A 54 13.45 -16.80 -12.17
N SER A 55 14.45 -16.16 -12.77
CA SER A 55 15.81 -16.08 -12.22
C SER A 55 15.82 -15.39 -10.85
N GLN A 56 15.12 -14.26 -10.74
CA GLN A 56 15.07 -13.46 -9.52
C GLN A 56 14.31 -14.18 -8.41
N ALA A 57 13.20 -14.86 -8.70
CA ALA A 57 12.52 -15.70 -7.70
C ALA A 57 13.41 -16.85 -7.21
N ASN A 58 14.17 -17.49 -8.09
CA ASN A 58 15.08 -18.57 -7.71
C ASN A 58 16.25 -18.06 -6.84
N GLN A 59 16.83 -16.91 -7.20
CA GLN A 59 17.94 -16.31 -6.45
C GLN A 59 17.52 -15.79 -5.08
N SER A 60 16.33 -15.18 -4.99
CA SER A 60 15.82 -14.62 -3.73
C SER A 60 15.03 -15.63 -2.90
N ASN A 61 14.70 -16.79 -3.47
CA ASN A 61 13.75 -17.76 -2.92
C ASN A 61 12.40 -17.10 -2.55
N LEU A 62 11.92 -16.18 -3.39
CA LEU A 62 10.72 -15.37 -3.14
C LEU A 62 9.80 -15.33 -4.36
N ILE A 63 8.59 -15.88 -4.19
CA ILE A 63 7.50 -15.82 -5.17
C ILE A 63 6.40 -14.92 -4.60
N LEU A 64 5.93 -13.97 -5.41
CA LEU A 64 4.98 -12.94 -5.01
C LEU A 64 3.61 -13.08 -5.70
N THR A 65 3.33 -14.26 -6.26
CA THR A 65 2.01 -14.61 -6.79
C THR A 65 0.99 -14.78 -5.66
N SER A 66 -0.26 -14.43 -5.96
CA SER A 66 -1.34 -14.30 -4.97
C SER A 66 -1.66 -15.56 -4.16
N ASP A 67 -1.31 -16.74 -4.69
CA ASP A 67 -1.47 -18.03 -4.03
C ASP A 67 -0.50 -18.24 -2.84
N VAL A 68 0.68 -17.61 -2.86
CA VAL A 68 1.75 -17.87 -1.87
C VAL A 68 2.38 -16.63 -1.22
N ALA A 69 2.23 -15.44 -1.80
CA ALA A 69 3.01 -14.25 -1.43
C ALA A 69 2.98 -13.92 0.07
N TYR A 70 1.80 -13.87 0.69
CA TYR A 70 1.67 -13.56 2.13
C TYR A 70 2.48 -14.56 2.98
N ALA A 71 2.35 -15.86 2.68
CA ALA A 71 3.05 -16.90 3.43
C ALA A 71 4.57 -16.89 3.18
N MET A 72 5.03 -16.35 2.06
CA MET A 72 6.44 -16.20 1.75
C MET A 72 7.08 -14.93 2.31
N LEU A 73 6.29 -13.88 2.58
CA LEU A 73 6.79 -12.61 3.12
C LEU A 73 6.80 -12.57 4.65
N ILE A 74 5.72 -13.03 5.28
CA ILE A 74 5.49 -12.76 6.70
C ILE A 74 6.35 -13.64 7.60
N ASP A 75 7.13 -12.99 8.45
CA ASP A 75 8.05 -13.55 9.45
C ASP A 75 9.11 -14.52 8.90
N LYS A 76 9.31 -14.51 7.57
CA LYS A 76 10.33 -15.30 6.89
C LYS A 76 11.70 -14.63 6.97
N THR A 77 12.74 -15.44 7.15
CA THR A 77 14.11 -14.95 7.05
C THR A 77 14.48 -14.75 5.58
N PRO A 78 15.07 -13.60 5.20
CA PRO A 78 15.53 -13.37 3.83
C PRO A 78 16.55 -14.42 3.38
N HIS A 79 16.58 -14.74 2.08
CA HIS A 79 17.62 -15.61 1.52
C HIS A 79 18.98 -14.90 1.40
N ASN A 80 18.99 -13.56 1.39
CA ASN A 80 20.23 -12.79 1.46
C ASN A 80 20.91 -13.06 2.82
N THR A 81 22.11 -13.65 2.80
CA THR A 81 22.83 -14.06 4.00
C THR A 81 23.19 -12.88 4.90
N ALA A 82 23.59 -11.73 4.35
CA ALA A 82 23.94 -10.56 5.15
C ALA A 82 22.72 -10.05 5.93
N ALA A 83 21.59 -9.81 5.25
CA ALA A 83 20.35 -9.41 5.90
C ALA A 83 19.84 -10.44 6.93
N ALA A 84 20.00 -11.73 6.64
CA ALA A 84 19.66 -12.79 7.59
C ALA A 84 20.53 -12.76 8.85
N LEU A 85 21.85 -12.54 8.71
CA LEU A 85 22.79 -12.42 9.82
C LEU A 85 22.54 -11.16 10.66
N ASP A 86 22.10 -10.07 10.02
CA ASP A 86 21.70 -8.82 10.68
C ASP A 86 20.33 -8.89 11.37
N GLY A 87 19.69 -10.08 11.32
CA GLY A 87 18.46 -10.39 12.02
C GLY A 87 17.20 -9.87 11.34
N TYR A 88 17.25 -9.52 10.05
CA TYR A 88 16.07 -9.06 9.32
C TYR A 88 15.07 -10.20 9.08
N LYS A 89 13.81 -9.80 8.98
CA LYS A 89 12.73 -10.58 8.35
C LYS A 89 12.43 -10.01 6.99
N LEU A 90 11.79 -10.78 6.11
CA LEU A 90 11.22 -10.22 4.88
C LEU A 90 10.21 -9.14 5.26
N ILE A 91 9.17 -9.49 6.03
CA ILE A 91 8.27 -8.54 6.69
C ILE A 91 7.94 -9.07 8.10
N GLY A 92 8.08 -8.23 9.12
CA GLY A 92 7.70 -8.56 10.50
C GLY A 92 6.27 -8.11 10.84
N THR A 93 5.76 -8.56 11.99
CA THR A 93 4.40 -8.25 12.48
C THR A 93 4.37 -7.47 13.81
N ALA A 94 5.53 -7.08 14.34
CA ALA A 94 5.71 -6.32 15.59
C ALA A 94 5.48 -4.80 15.45
N GLY A 95 4.59 -4.39 14.52
CA GLY A 95 4.26 -3.00 14.24
C GLY A 95 5.47 -2.15 13.80
N LEU A 96 5.66 -0.97 14.40
CA LEU A 96 6.71 -0.02 14.00
C LEU A 96 8.12 -0.64 13.99
N GLU A 97 8.44 -1.53 14.92
CA GLU A 97 9.74 -2.22 14.96
C GLU A 97 9.98 -3.04 13.69
N SER A 98 8.92 -3.61 13.12
CA SER A 98 9.01 -4.42 11.90
C SER A 98 9.40 -3.61 10.68
N LEU A 99 9.13 -2.31 10.65
CA LEU A 99 9.56 -1.45 9.55
C LEU A 99 11.10 -1.38 9.50
N SER A 100 11.74 -1.14 10.64
CA SER A 100 13.20 -1.03 10.77
C SER A 100 13.97 -2.36 10.58
N LYS A 101 13.27 -3.49 10.62
CA LYS A 101 13.83 -4.84 10.46
C LYS A 101 13.15 -5.64 9.34
N SER A 102 12.57 -4.94 8.36
CA SER A 102 11.99 -5.54 7.16
C SER A 102 12.91 -5.37 5.96
N PHE A 103 13.44 -6.49 5.48
CA PHE A 103 14.26 -6.53 4.27
C PHE A 103 13.43 -6.18 3.04
N PHE A 104 12.15 -6.55 2.98
CA PHE A 104 11.27 -6.10 1.90
C PHE A 104 11.16 -4.57 1.88
N TRP A 105 11.00 -3.93 3.04
CA TRP A 105 10.93 -2.48 3.16
C TRP A 105 12.20 -1.78 2.67
N GLU A 106 13.37 -2.24 3.13
CA GLU A 106 14.67 -1.74 2.65
C GLU A 106 14.79 -1.80 1.13
N LYS A 107 14.23 -2.83 0.52
CA LYS A 107 14.33 -3.06 -0.92
C LYS A 107 13.35 -2.22 -1.74
N VAL A 108 12.24 -1.73 -1.21
CA VAL A 108 11.22 -1.00 -1.99
C VAL A 108 11.16 0.50 -1.67
N ASN A 109 11.71 0.93 -0.53
CA ASN A 109 11.68 2.30 -0.07
C ASN A 109 12.73 3.17 -0.80
N ALA A 110 12.43 3.56 -2.04
CA ALA A 110 13.32 4.38 -2.88
C ALA A 110 13.82 5.69 -2.23
N PRO A 111 13.01 6.42 -1.44
CA PRO A 111 13.50 7.54 -0.65
C PRO A 111 14.65 7.21 0.31
N ASN A 112 14.78 5.95 0.76
CA ASN A 112 15.81 5.50 1.70
C ASN A 112 17.04 4.89 1.01
N GLN A 113 17.22 5.11 -0.31
CA GLN A 113 18.28 4.44 -1.07
C GLN A 113 19.70 4.79 -0.59
N GLU A 114 19.93 6.00 -0.09
CA GLU A 114 21.25 6.42 0.42
C GLU A 114 21.65 5.54 1.61
N HIS A 115 20.78 5.44 2.62
CA HIS A 115 20.92 4.50 3.73
C HIS A 115 21.12 3.06 3.25
N PHE A 116 20.29 2.62 2.30
CA PHE A 116 20.36 1.26 1.77
C PHE A 116 21.77 0.92 1.23
N TYR A 117 22.34 1.80 0.41
CA TYR A 117 23.63 1.54 -0.23
C TYR A 117 24.83 1.82 0.69
N GLU A 118 24.74 2.80 1.59
CA GLU A 118 25.83 3.14 2.51
C GLU A 118 25.96 2.11 3.64
N ASP A 119 24.85 1.75 4.27
CA ASP A 119 24.86 0.89 5.46
C ASP A 119 24.82 -0.60 5.10
N HIS A 120 24.26 -0.96 3.95
CA HIS A 120 24.01 -2.37 3.57
C HIS A 120 24.55 -2.76 2.20
N PRO A 121 25.87 -2.62 1.93
CA PRO A 121 26.44 -2.88 0.60
C PRO A 121 26.25 -4.33 0.10
N GLU A 122 25.96 -5.27 1.00
CA GLU A 122 25.76 -6.69 0.69
C GLU A 122 24.28 -7.06 0.43
N TYR A 123 23.35 -6.11 0.50
CA TYR A 123 21.91 -6.36 0.34
C TYR A 123 21.49 -6.42 -1.14
N GLY A 124 22.41 -6.14 -2.06
CA GLY A 124 22.18 -6.11 -3.50
C GLY A 124 21.60 -4.78 -3.95
N GLU A 125 20.64 -4.80 -4.88
CA GLU A 125 20.07 -3.58 -5.47
C GLU A 125 18.68 -3.25 -4.93
N ILE A 126 18.32 -1.97 -4.91
CA ILE A 126 16.93 -1.58 -4.67
C ILE A 126 16.00 -2.15 -5.76
N MET A 127 14.74 -2.40 -5.40
CA MET A 127 13.75 -3.01 -6.27
C MET A 127 12.79 -1.95 -6.84
N PRO A 128 12.44 -2.06 -8.14
CA PRO A 128 13.00 -2.98 -9.13
C PRO A 128 14.36 -2.48 -9.68
N PRO A 129 15.36 -3.36 -9.93
CA PRO A 129 16.67 -2.92 -10.39
C PRO A 129 16.58 -2.34 -11.81
N GLY A 130 17.02 -1.09 -11.97
CA GLY A 130 17.05 -0.40 -13.27
C GLY A 130 15.66 -0.10 -13.86
N ALA A 131 14.60 -0.18 -13.07
CA ALA A 131 13.24 0.15 -13.48
C ALA A 131 12.60 1.17 -12.53
N ILE A 132 11.36 1.55 -12.82
CA ILE A 132 10.65 2.60 -12.07
C ILE A 132 10.29 2.06 -10.67
N PRO A 133 10.62 2.79 -9.58
CA PRO A 133 10.29 2.38 -8.22
C PRO A 133 8.77 2.44 -7.98
N LEU A 134 8.37 2.02 -6.77
CA LEU A 134 7.03 2.31 -6.28
C LEU A 134 6.80 3.84 -6.17
N THR A 135 5.55 4.26 -6.31
CA THR A 135 5.17 5.66 -6.03
C THR A 135 5.27 5.94 -4.53
N ASN A 136 5.35 7.22 -4.16
CA ASN A 136 5.34 7.63 -2.76
C ASN A 136 4.06 7.16 -2.05
N GLY A 137 2.92 7.19 -2.74
CA GLY A 137 1.66 6.65 -2.24
C GLY A 137 1.68 5.15 -1.99
N GLU A 138 2.24 4.36 -2.91
CA GLU A 138 2.41 2.90 -2.75
C GLU A 138 3.35 2.56 -1.59
N ILE A 139 4.44 3.30 -1.42
CA ILE A 139 5.39 3.16 -0.31
C ILE A 139 4.71 3.44 1.02
N GLU A 140 3.99 4.57 1.14
CA GLU A 140 3.27 4.93 2.37
C GLU A 140 2.17 3.90 2.70
N PHE A 141 1.44 3.42 1.69
CA PHE A 141 0.40 2.40 1.87
C PHE A 141 0.96 1.09 2.45
N ILE A 142 2.11 0.63 1.92
CA ILE A 142 2.83 -0.53 2.44
C ILE A 142 3.37 -0.24 3.85
N GLY A 143 3.94 0.94 4.07
CA GLY A 143 4.50 1.35 5.35
C GLY A 143 3.46 1.30 6.47
N GLN A 144 2.27 1.88 6.25
CA GLN A 144 1.16 1.83 7.21
C GLN A 144 0.70 0.39 7.49
N TRP A 145 0.63 -0.46 6.45
CA TRP A 145 0.30 -1.87 6.63
C TRP A 145 1.31 -2.62 7.50
N ILE A 146 2.62 -2.39 7.29
CA ILE A 146 3.68 -3.00 8.12
C ILE A 146 3.59 -2.48 9.57
N VAL A 147 3.43 -1.16 9.75
CA VAL A 147 3.31 -0.53 11.08
C VAL A 147 2.09 -1.02 11.85
N ALA A 148 1.02 -1.40 11.15
CA ALA A 148 -0.17 -2.01 11.73
C ALA A 148 -0.04 -3.53 12.02
N GLY A 149 1.14 -4.12 11.81
CA GLY A 149 1.42 -5.53 12.07
C GLY A 149 1.12 -6.46 10.90
N ALA A 150 1.09 -5.94 9.68
CA ALA A 150 0.92 -6.69 8.43
C ALA A 150 -0.28 -7.67 8.42
N PRO A 151 -1.50 -7.25 8.83
CA PRO A 151 -2.64 -8.15 8.91
C PRO A 151 -3.07 -8.63 7.53
N LYS A 152 -3.51 -9.91 7.46
CA LYS A 152 -3.98 -10.51 6.21
C LYS A 152 -5.39 -10.06 5.82
N THR A 153 -6.26 -9.80 6.79
CA THR A 153 -7.71 -9.70 6.59
C THR A 153 -8.33 -8.39 7.08
N SER A 154 -7.52 -7.44 7.54
CA SER A 154 -8.00 -6.16 8.07
C SER A 154 -7.59 -5.01 7.15
N GLU A 155 -8.47 -4.02 7.05
CA GLU A 155 -8.13 -2.71 6.49
C GLU A 155 -7.41 -1.88 7.58
N VAL A 156 -6.20 -1.45 7.28
CA VAL A 156 -5.33 -0.70 8.20
C VAL A 156 -4.61 0.49 7.54
N ALA A 157 -4.76 0.63 6.22
CA ALA A 157 -4.24 1.76 5.45
C ALA A 157 -5.34 2.24 4.48
N SER A 158 -5.49 3.57 4.36
CA SER A 158 -6.49 4.18 3.48
C SER A 158 -6.10 4.00 2.01
N ILE A 159 -7.03 3.55 1.18
CA ILE A 159 -6.79 3.40 -0.27
C ILE A 159 -6.50 4.75 -0.96
N SER A 160 -6.93 5.88 -0.38
CA SER A 160 -6.64 7.22 -0.89
C SER A 160 -5.15 7.57 -0.90
N LEU A 161 -4.31 6.82 -0.17
CA LEU A 161 -2.85 6.98 -0.24
C LEU A 161 -2.32 6.67 -1.64
N LEU A 162 -2.99 5.77 -2.38
CA LEU A 162 -2.62 5.40 -3.74
C LEU A 162 -2.95 6.50 -4.77
N ASP A 163 -3.65 7.56 -4.38
CA ASP A 163 -3.87 8.74 -5.24
C ASP A 163 -2.56 9.55 -5.43
N ASP A 164 -1.56 9.36 -4.57
CA ASP A 164 -0.22 9.89 -4.77
C ASP A 164 0.59 8.99 -5.72
N ASP A 165 0.56 9.37 -7.00
CA ASP A 165 1.29 8.73 -8.08
C ASP A 165 2.69 9.32 -8.32
N SER A 166 3.15 10.21 -7.44
CA SER A 166 4.49 10.81 -7.55
C SER A 166 5.57 9.78 -7.25
N TYR A 167 6.69 9.90 -7.96
CA TYR A 167 7.87 9.07 -7.72
C TYR A 167 8.90 9.83 -6.89
N PHE A 168 9.69 9.09 -6.11
CA PHE A 168 10.92 9.65 -5.57
C PHE A 168 11.84 10.12 -6.69
N ILE A 169 12.37 11.33 -6.56
CA ILE A 169 13.37 11.90 -7.47
C ILE A 169 14.61 12.20 -6.63
N LEU A 170 15.74 11.60 -7.02
CA LEU A 170 17.01 11.91 -6.37
C LEU A 170 17.41 13.35 -6.72
N ASP A 171 17.53 14.20 -5.70
CA ASP A 171 18.11 15.52 -5.87
C ASP A 171 19.62 15.38 -6.10
N THR A 172 20.01 15.42 -7.36
CA THR A 172 21.42 15.40 -7.77
C THR A 172 22.04 16.80 -7.80
N THR A 173 21.29 17.84 -7.42
CA THR A 173 21.80 19.20 -7.41
C THR A 173 22.61 19.47 -6.15
N PHE A 174 23.85 19.91 -6.35
CA PHE A 174 24.71 20.32 -5.24
C PHE A 174 24.24 21.68 -4.70
N HIS A 175 23.70 21.69 -3.48
CA HIS A 175 23.40 22.92 -2.76
C HIS A 175 24.61 23.35 -1.93
N VAL A 176 25.32 24.39 -2.37
CA VAL A 176 26.42 24.99 -1.57
C VAL A 176 25.82 25.46 -0.24
N LEU A 177 26.28 24.88 0.87
CA LEU A 177 25.91 25.39 2.20
C LEU A 177 26.42 26.83 2.34
N ALA A 178 25.58 27.71 2.90
CA ALA A 178 26.04 29.03 3.28
C ALA A 178 27.20 28.88 4.30
N PRO A 179 28.28 29.68 4.18
CA PRO A 179 29.33 29.70 5.17
C PRO A 179 28.73 29.92 6.57
N PRO A 180 29.18 29.21 7.61
CA PRO A 180 28.70 29.44 8.96
C PRO A 180 28.92 30.90 9.37
N SER A 181 28.00 31.48 10.14
CA SER A 181 28.05 32.88 10.57
C SER A 181 29.26 33.20 11.45
N SER A 182 29.91 32.18 12.02
CA SER A 182 31.22 32.24 12.65
C SER A 182 31.86 30.86 12.59
N GLY A 183 33.13 30.80 12.16
CA GLY A 183 33.96 29.60 12.31
C GLY A 183 34.52 29.54 13.74
N VAL A 184 34.66 28.34 14.29
CA VAL A 184 35.55 28.09 15.44
C VAL A 184 36.96 27.84 14.97
#